data_AF-A0A2V5Q0F1-F1
#
_entry.id   AF-A0A2V5Q0F1-F1
#
_cell.length_a   1.000
_cell.length_b   1.000
_cell.length_c   1.000
_cell.angle_alpha   90.00
_cell.angle_beta   90.00
_cell.angle_gamma   90.00
#
_symmetry.space_group_name_H-M   'P 1'
#
loop_
_entity.id
_entity.type
_entity.pdbx_description
1 polymer ?
#
loop_
_entity_poly.entity_id
_entity_poly.type
_entity_poly.pdbx_seq_one_letter_code
_entity_poly.pdbx_strand_id
1 'polypeptide(L)'
;MLFAIARDPGTIFTCWSIDWPTIFAKTMPVDRQVHLRVYRADAVEEKSVAVEPMAGYCYISVSRPRGSYHVGIGYYQPADVWHSVAVSADVSMPPDKVTEGVDVDLATIPFHVRFQRLLDLFGAANGDALATVISRFQTRALSSGRYEKLSPEQRKILRLGDVA
;
A
#
# COMPACT_ATOMS: atom_id res chain seq x y z
N MET A 1 -18.49 14.62 -5.45
CA MET A 1 -17.21 13.87 -5.42
C MET A 1 -17.37 12.64 -4.54
N LEU A 2 -16.80 11.51 -4.96
CA LEU A 2 -16.67 10.28 -4.18
C LEU A 2 -15.19 9.88 -4.17
N PHE A 3 -14.65 9.54 -3.01
CA PHE A 3 -13.27 9.10 -2.83
C PHE A 3 -13.24 7.81 -2.02
N ALA A 4 -12.33 6.90 -2.39
CA ALA A 4 -12.14 5.63 -1.69
C ALA A 4 -10.66 5.29 -1.62
N ILE A 5 -10.24 4.67 -0.52
CA ILE A 5 -8.87 4.21 -0.29
C ILE A 5 -8.86 2.97 0.62
N ALA A 6 -7.87 2.10 0.46
CA ALA A 6 -7.66 0.99 1.37
C ALA A 6 -7.21 1.52 2.74
N ARG A 7 -7.95 1.17 3.79
CA ARG A 7 -7.56 1.46 5.19
C ARG A 7 -6.60 0.40 5.69
N ASP A 8 -6.92 -0.86 5.40
CA ASP A 8 -6.19 -2.07 5.77
C ASP A 8 -6.51 -3.16 4.74
N PRO A 9 -5.91 -4.36 4.79
CA PRO A 9 -6.09 -5.41 3.79
C PRO A 9 -7.54 -5.88 3.58
N GLY A 10 -8.44 -5.64 4.54
CA GLY A 10 -9.83 -6.07 4.50
C GLY A 10 -10.85 -4.93 4.54
N THR A 11 -10.43 -3.65 4.54
CA THR A 11 -11.35 -2.52 4.73
C THR A 11 -11.06 -1.38 3.77
N ILE A 12 -12.09 -0.90 3.08
CA ILE A 12 -12.07 0.31 2.27
C ILE A 12 -12.70 1.44 3.09
N PHE A 13 -11.97 2.56 3.22
CA PHE A 13 -12.54 3.83 3.66
C PHE A 13 -13.11 4.56 2.44
N THR A 14 -14.35 5.04 2.55
CA THR A 14 -15.02 5.80 1.50
C THR A 14 -15.56 7.10 2.08
N CYS A 15 -15.40 8.22 1.38
CA CYS A 15 -16.02 9.49 1.73
C CYS A 15 -16.59 10.21 0.50
N TRP A 16 -17.59 11.05 0.72
CA TRP A 16 -18.27 11.77 -0.34
C TRP A 16 -18.65 13.17 0.08
N SER A 17 -18.72 14.03 -0.93
CA SER A 17 -19.31 15.36 -0.85
C SER A 17 -20.20 15.50 -2.08
N ILE A 18 -21.50 15.33 -1.88
CA ILE A 18 -22.52 15.29 -2.91
C ILE A 18 -23.68 16.17 -2.44
N ASP A 19 -24.20 17.00 -3.35
CA ASP A 19 -25.38 17.82 -3.10
C ASP A 19 -26.66 16.98 -3.24
N TRP A 20 -26.93 16.17 -2.22
CA TRP A 20 -28.10 15.30 -2.17
C TRP A 20 -29.44 16.03 -2.24
N PRO A 21 -29.64 17.20 -1.58
CA PRO A 21 -30.87 17.97 -1.74
C PRO A 21 -31.20 18.26 -3.21
N THR A 22 -30.22 18.69 -4.01
CA THR A 22 -30.41 18.96 -5.44
C THR A 22 -30.73 17.70 -6.23
N ILE A 23 -30.13 16.56 -5.89
CA ILE A 23 -30.42 15.27 -6.55
C ILE A 23 -31.84 14.80 -6.20
N PHE A 24 -32.20 14.78 -4.93
CA PHE A 24 -33.50 14.28 -4.47
C PHE A 24 -34.66 15.19 -4.83
N ALA A 25 -34.42 16.49 -5.07
CA ALA A 25 -35.43 17.40 -5.61
C ALA A 25 -35.91 16.98 -7.02
N LYS A 26 -35.05 16.33 -7.81
CA LYS A 26 -35.42 15.83 -9.15
C LYS A 26 -36.16 14.49 -9.08
N THR A 27 -35.67 13.60 -8.24
CA THR A 27 -36.23 12.24 -8.09
C THR A 27 -35.90 11.72 -6.71
N MET A 28 -36.93 11.42 -5.91
CA MET A 28 -36.73 10.78 -4.62
C MET A 28 -36.42 9.28 -4.80
N PRO A 29 -35.43 8.73 -4.07
CA PRO A 29 -35.20 7.30 -4.00
C PRO A 29 -36.45 6.57 -3.48
N VAL A 30 -36.74 5.38 -4.04
CA VAL A 30 -37.92 4.59 -3.66
C VAL A 30 -37.82 4.11 -2.21
N ASP A 31 -36.64 3.64 -1.82
CA ASP A 31 -36.32 3.13 -0.49
C ASP A 31 -35.88 4.24 0.48
N ARG A 32 -35.79 5.50 0.00
CA ARG A 32 -35.25 6.65 0.72
C ARG A 32 -33.84 6.43 1.25
N GLN A 33 -33.07 5.55 0.60
CA GLN A 33 -31.70 5.23 0.98
C GLN A 33 -30.74 5.56 -0.16
N VAL A 34 -29.49 5.84 0.22
CA VAL A 34 -28.34 5.82 -0.68
C VAL A 34 -27.56 4.56 -0.40
N HIS A 35 -26.97 3.98 -1.43
CA HIS A 35 -26.21 2.75 -1.33
C HIS A 35 -24.80 2.96 -1.84
N LEU A 36 -23.85 2.33 -1.15
CA LEU A 36 -22.50 2.10 -1.62
C LEU A 36 -22.42 0.68 -2.16
N ARG A 37 -22.01 0.55 -3.43
CA ARG A 37 -21.74 -0.74 -4.06
C ARG A 37 -20.25 -0.87 -4.32
N VAL A 38 -19.65 -1.95 -3.82
CA VAL A 38 -18.25 -2.28 -4.03
C VAL A 38 -18.16 -3.32 -5.14
N TYR A 39 -17.38 -3.00 -6.17
CA TYR A 39 -17.12 -3.87 -7.29
C TYR A 39 -15.65 -4.27 -7.29
N ARG A 40 -15.41 -5.51 -7.70
CA ARG A 40 -14.06 -6.01 -7.97
C ARG A 40 -13.60 -5.62 -9.37
N ALA A 41 -12.31 -5.83 -9.66
CA ALA A 41 -11.72 -5.64 -10.99
C ALA A 41 -12.42 -6.42 -12.12
N ASP A 42 -13.09 -7.54 -11.82
CA ASP A 42 -13.87 -8.33 -12.78
C ASP A 42 -15.30 -7.79 -12.98
N ALA A 43 -15.59 -6.58 -12.50
CA ALA A 43 -16.90 -5.93 -12.51
C ALA A 43 -18.01 -6.69 -11.76
N VAL A 44 -17.65 -7.70 -10.96
CA VAL A 44 -18.59 -8.39 -10.09
C VAL A 44 -18.83 -7.55 -8.84
N GLU A 45 -20.11 -7.29 -8.56
CA GLU A 45 -20.52 -6.67 -7.29
C GLU A 45 -20.18 -7.63 -6.14
N GLU A 46 -19.34 -7.15 -5.23
CA GLU A 46 -18.99 -7.91 -4.03
C GLU A 46 -19.95 -7.61 -2.88
N LYS A 47 -20.37 -6.34 -2.76
CA LYS A 47 -21.16 -5.89 -1.61
C LYS A 47 -21.95 -4.63 -1.92
N SER A 48 -23.17 -4.56 -1.41
CA SER A 48 -23.98 -3.34 -1.36
C SER A 48 -24.32 -3.01 0.10
N VAL A 49 -24.22 -1.74 0.48
CA VAL A 49 -24.49 -1.24 1.83
C VAL A 49 -25.32 0.04 1.75
N ALA A 50 -26.47 0.06 2.42
CA ALA A 50 -27.25 1.28 2.61
C ALA A 50 -26.52 2.22 3.58
N VAL A 51 -26.45 3.51 3.23
CA VAL A 51 -25.78 4.55 4.01
C VAL A 51 -26.67 5.79 4.14
N GLU A 52 -26.47 6.52 5.23
CA GLU A 52 -27.06 7.84 5.43
C GLU A 52 -26.35 8.85 4.51
N PRO A 53 -27.06 9.48 3.54
CA PRO A 53 -26.44 10.41 2.59
C PRO A 53 -25.67 11.54 3.27
N MET A 54 -26.14 12.01 4.42
CA MET A 54 -25.55 13.13 5.16
C MET A 54 -24.33 12.75 6.03
N ALA A 55 -24.03 11.45 6.19
CA ALA A 55 -22.89 11.01 7.00
C ALA A 55 -21.53 11.39 6.38
N GLY A 56 -21.46 11.47 5.04
CA GLY A 56 -20.26 11.89 4.31
C GLY A 56 -19.12 10.87 4.26
N TYR A 57 -19.18 9.78 5.01
CA TYR A 57 -18.19 8.69 4.97
C TYR A 57 -18.75 7.34 5.43
N CYS A 58 -18.04 6.27 5.10
CA CYS A 58 -18.33 4.90 5.52
C CYS A 58 -17.05 4.03 5.49
N TYR A 59 -17.04 2.96 6.28
CA TYR A 59 -16.05 1.87 6.19
C TYR A 59 -16.73 0.61 5.67
N ILE A 60 -16.17 0.01 4.62
CA ILE A 60 -16.73 -1.18 4.00
C ILE A 60 -15.72 -2.31 4.06
N SER A 61 -16.10 -3.42 4.69
CA SER A 61 -15.27 -4.63 4.67
C SER A 61 -15.39 -5.36 3.33
N VAL A 62 -14.24 -5.83 2.84
CA VAL A 62 -14.07 -6.65 1.64
C VAL A 62 -13.43 -7.99 2.01
N SER A 63 -13.66 -8.99 1.17
CA SER A 63 -13.37 -10.40 1.46
C SER A 63 -11.99 -10.84 1.00
N ARG A 64 -11.42 -10.16 -0.02
CA ARG A 64 -10.14 -10.56 -0.62
C ARG A 64 -9.07 -9.47 -0.43
N PRO A 65 -7.99 -9.76 0.33
CA PRO A 65 -6.81 -8.91 0.32
C PRO A 65 -6.11 -8.99 -1.04
N ARG A 66 -5.23 -8.02 -1.36
CA ARG A 66 -4.51 -7.92 -2.65
C ARG A 66 -5.38 -7.79 -3.92
N GLY A 67 -6.64 -7.39 -3.79
CA GLY A 67 -7.54 -7.11 -4.93
C GLY A 67 -7.52 -5.65 -5.35
N SER A 68 -8.03 -5.38 -6.57
CA SER A 68 -8.43 -4.03 -6.98
C SER A 68 -9.95 -3.91 -6.94
N TYR A 69 -10.44 -2.80 -6.39
CA TYR A 69 -11.85 -2.53 -6.19
C TYR A 69 -12.19 -1.11 -6.60
N HIS A 70 -13.45 -0.84 -6.92
CA HIS A 70 -13.95 0.53 -6.96
C HIS A 70 -15.32 0.59 -6.27
N VAL A 71 -15.68 1.79 -5.81
CA VAL A 71 -16.93 2.02 -5.08
C VAL A 71 -17.82 2.92 -5.91
N GLY A 72 -19.05 2.47 -6.15
CA GLY A 72 -20.12 3.30 -6.69
C GLY A 72 -21.05 3.78 -5.57
N ILE A 73 -21.50 5.03 -5.64
CA ILE A 73 -22.57 5.55 -4.78
C ILE A 73 -23.78 5.90 -5.64
N GLY A 74 -24.97 5.56 -5.17
CA GLY A 74 -26.19 5.73 -5.93
C GLY A 74 -27.44 5.40 -5.13
N TYR A 75 -28.59 5.35 -5.81
CA TYR A 75 -29.88 5.03 -5.20
C TYR A 75 -30.75 4.26 -6.18
N TYR A 76 -31.83 3.65 -5.68
CA TYR A 76 -32.76 2.89 -6.52
C TYR A 76 -33.97 3.72 -6.93
N GLN A 77 -34.30 3.61 -8.21
CA GLN A 77 -35.53 4.10 -8.81
C GLN A 77 -36.58 2.99 -8.88
N PRO A 78 -37.85 3.29 -9.22
CA PRO A 78 -38.88 2.26 -9.38
C PRO A 78 -38.43 1.12 -10.31
N ALA A 79 -38.93 -0.08 -10.05
CA ALA A 79 -38.52 -1.33 -10.71
C ALA A 79 -37.06 -1.75 -10.45
N ASP A 80 -36.50 -1.40 -9.29
CA ASP A 80 -35.16 -1.81 -8.82
C ASP A 80 -34.03 -1.36 -9.76
N VAL A 81 -34.24 -0.22 -10.43
CA VAL A 81 -33.27 0.34 -11.37
C VAL A 81 -32.21 1.11 -10.60
N TRP A 82 -30.95 0.68 -10.75
CA TRP A 82 -29.79 1.36 -10.16
C TRP A 82 -29.52 2.71 -10.85
N HIS A 83 -29.51 3.78 -10.06
CA HIS A 83 -29.10 5.10 -10.50
C HIS A 83 -27.75 5.47 -9.88
N SER A 84 -26.68 5.41 -10.67
CA SER A 84 -25.33 5.78 -10.23
C SER A 84 -25.18 7.31 -10.16
N VAL A 85 -24.66 7.79 -9.03
CA VAL A 85 -24.40 9.22 -8.78
C VAL A 85 -22.92 9.54 -8.93
N ALA A 86 -22.04 8.70 -8.41
CA ALA A 86 -20.60 8.82 -8.59
C ALA A 86 -19.90 7.47 -8.45
N VAL A 87 -18.70 7.37 -9.01
CA VAL A 87 -17.82 6.20 -8.91
C VAL A 87 -16.43 6.69 -8.50
N SER A 88 -15.79 5.96 -7.59
CA SER A 88 -14.42 6.25 -7.15
C SER A 88 -13.40 5.81 -8.21
N ALA A 89 -12.15 6.26 -8.05
CA ALA A 89 -11.03 5.59 -8.69
C ALA A 89 -10.84 4.16 -8.13
N ASP A 90 -10.00 3.38 -8.81
CA ASP A 90 -9.60 2.05 -8.35
C ASP A 90 -8.79 2.13 -7.04
N VAL A 91 -9.10 1.21 -6.14
CA VAL A 91 -8.50 1.02 -4.83
C VAL A 91 -7.74 -0.29 -4.85
N SER A 92 -6.41 -0.19 -4.83
CA SER A 92 -5.53 -1.36 -4.69
C SER A 92 -5.40 -1.74 -3.22
N MET A 93 -5.84 -2.94 -2.85
CA MET A 93 -5.78 -3.43 -1.48
C MET A 93 -4.38 -3.95 -1.13
N PRO A 94 -3.87 -3.62 0.07
CA PRO A 94 -2.60 -4.16 0.52
C PRO A 94 -2.71 -5.68 0.81
N PRO A 95 -1.57 -6.38 0.88
CA PRO A 95 -1.51 -7.75 1.39
C PRO A 95 -1.90 -7.87 2.86
N ASP A 96 -2.56 -8.97 3.21
CA ASP A 96 -2.90 -9.37 4.59
C ASP A 96 -1.74 -10.03 5.34
N LYS A 97 -0.70 -10.45 4.61
CA LYS A 97 0.49 -11.11 5.16
C LYS A 97 1.75 -10.36 4.76
N VAL A 98 2.68 -10.26 5.71
CA VAL A 98 4.07 -9.91 5.43
C VAL A 98 4.63 -11.00 4.53
N THR A 99 5.32 -10.61 3.45
CA THR A 99 5.99 -11.57 2.58
C THR A 99 7.05 -12.32 3.39
N GLU A 100 6.90 -13.63 3.57
CA GLU A 100 7.93 -14.44 4.22
C GLU A 100 9.18 -14.47 3.34
N GLY A 101 10.31 -14.04 3.91
CA GLY A 101 11.64 -14.34 3.38
C GLY A 101 11.90 -13.89 1.95
N VAL A 102 11.70 -12.62 1.63
CA VAL A 102 12.43 -12.05 0.49
C VAL A 102 13.88 -11.89 0.95
N ASP A 103 14.80 -12.63 0.34
CA ASP A 103 16.23 -12.35 0.45
C ASP A 103 16.47 -11.01 -0.24
N VAL A 104 16.41 -9.93 0.54
CA VAL A 104 16.65 -8.57 0.05
C VAL A 104 18.12 -8.25 0.29
N ASP A 105 18.82 -7.86 -0.77
CA ASP A 105 20.18 -7.30 -0.68
C ASP A 105 20.12 -5.93 0.03
N LEU A 106 20.10 -5.96 1.37
CA LEU A 106 20.13 -4.76 2.21
C LEU A 106 21.57 -4.30 2.41
N ALA A 107 21.85 -3.03 2.13
CA ALA A 107 23.14 -2.38 2.38
C ALA A 107 22.96 -1.12 3.22
N THR A 108 23.47 -1.12 4.45
CA THR A 108 23.55 0.09 5.28
C THR A 108 24.76 0.90 4.85
N ILE A 109 24.54 2.06 4.24
CA ILE A 109 25.62 2.94 3.77
C ILE A 109 26.01 3.90 4.89
N PRO A 110 27.24 3.83 5.43
CA PRO A 110 27.67 4.72 6.51
C PRO A 110 27.89 6.14 5.99
N PHE A 111 27.01 7.06 6.38
CA PHE A 111 26.92 8.43 5.86
C PHE A 111 28.14 9.31 6.16
N HIS A 112 28.89 8.98 7.21
CA HIS A 112 30.07 9.72 7.66
C HIS A 112 31.37 9.19 7.02
N VAL A 113 31.29 8.15 6.18
CA VAL A 113 32.42 7.67 5.36
C VAL A 113 32.31 8.30 3.98
N ARG A 114 33.40 8.92 3.51
CA ARG A 114 33.44 9.50 2.16
C ARG A 114 33.22 8.42 1.10
N PHE A 115 32.43 8.71 0.07
CA PHE A 115 32.13 7.77 -1.02
C PHE A 115 33.39 7.17 -1.67
N GLN A 116 34.43 7.98 -1.90
CA GLN A 116 35.72 7.50 -2.43
C GLN A 116 36.36 6.45 -1.51
N ARG A 117 36.29 6.63 -0.19
CA ARG A 117 36.80 5.64 0.77
C ARG A 117 36.00 4.34 0.71
N LEU A 118 34.69 4.39 0.43
CA LEU A 118 33.88 3.19 0.20
C LEU A 118 34.30 2.49 -1.10
N LEU A 119 34.58 3.24 -2.17
CA LEU A 119 35.09 2.68 -3.43
C LEU A 119 36.48 2.06 -3.26
N ASP A 120 37.38 2.68 -2.51
CA ASP A 120 38.72 2.10 -2.26
C ASP A 120 38.64 0.76 -1.53
N LEU A 121 37.65 0.60 -0.65
CA LEU A 121 37.50 -0.58 0.20
C LEU A 121 36.68 -1.70 -0.42
N PHE A 122 35.69 -1.37 -1.27
CA PHE A 122 34.74 -2.33 -1.82
C PHE A 122 34.70 -2.33 -3.36
N GLY A 123 35.18 -1.28 -4.02
CA GLY A 123 34.94 -0.96 -5.43
C GLY A 123 35.96 -1.48 -6.44
N ALA A 124 36.82 -2.43 -6.10
CA ALA A 124 37.97 -2.75 -6.96
C ALA A 124 37.86 -4.00 -7.85
N ALA A 125 36.76 -4.77 -7.87
CA ALA A 125 36.82 -6.10 -8.50
C ALA A 125 35.94 -6.37 -9.74
N ASN A 126 34.62 -6.18 -9.74
CA ASN A 126 33.80 -6.99 -10.68
C ASN A 126 32.64 -6.29 -11.40
N GLY A 127 32.54 -4.95 -11.40
CA GLY A 127 31.42 -4.25 -12.06
C GLY A 127 30.06 -4.35 -11.35
N ASP A 128 29.99 -5.07 -10.23
CA ASP A 128 28.83 -5.10 -9.34
C ASP A 128 28.55 -3.69 -8.75
N ALA A 129 27.28 -3.37 -8.53
CA ALA A 129 26.90 -2.15 -7.83
C ALA A 129 27.51 -2.14 -6.42
N LEU A 130 28.09 -1.00 -6.00
CA LEU A 130 28.73 -0.84 -4.70
C LEU A 130 27.81 -1.27 -3.54
N ALA A 131 26.51 -0.98 -3.64
CA ALA A 131 25.51 -1.39 -2.67
C ALA A 131 25.42 -2.93 -2.54
N THR A 132 25.44 -3.68 -3.65
CA THR A 132 25.43 -5.15 -3.64
C THR A 132 26.68 -5.72 -2.95
N VAL A 133 27.86 -5.12 -3.20
CA VAL A 133 29.11 -5.55 -2.55
C VAL A 133 29.06 -5.30 -1.04
N ILE A 134 28.55 -4.12 -0.63
CA ILE A 134 28.37 -3.77 0.78
C ILE A 134 27.35 -4.69 1.46
N SER A 135 26.23 -4.98 0.80
CA SER A 135 25.21 -5.89 1.32
C SER A 135 25.78 -7.27 1.60
N ARG A 136 26.45 -7.88 0.62
CA ARG A 136 27.11 -9.19 0.79
C ARG A 136 28.18 -9.17 1.88
N PHE A 137 28.92 -8.08 2.01
CA PHE A 137 29.90 -7.90 3.08
C PHE A 137 29.24 -7.88 4.46
N GLN A 138 28.17 -7.10 4.63
CA GLN A 138 27.42 -6.98 5.89
C GLN A 138 26.76 -8.32 6.25
N THR A 139 26.09 -8.97 5.28
CA THR A 139 25.48 -10.29 5.47
C THR A 139 26.52 -11.32 5.90
N ARG A 140 27.71 -11.35 5.28
CA ARG A 140 28.81 -12.25 5.69
C ARG A 140 29.35 -11.93 7.09
N ALA A 141 29.49 -10.65 7.43
CA ALA A 141 29.99 -10.23 8.72
C ALA A 141 29.03 -10.65 9.87
N LEU A 142 27.73 -10.54 9.63
CA LEU A 142 26.67 -10.88 10.59
C LEU A 142 26.43 -12.39 10.73
N SER A 143 26.46 -13.14 9.63
CA SER A 143 26.02 -14.54 9.63
C SER A 143 27.08 -15.56 10.03
N SER A 144 28.36 -15.20 10.18
CA SER A 144 29.44 -16.21 10.17
C SER A 144 30.43 -16.21 11.33
N GLY A 145 30.26 -15.42 12.40
CA GLY A 145 31.27 -15.37 13.48
C GLY A 145 32.68 -14.99 12.98
N ARG A 146 32.79 -14.49 11.74
CA ARG A 146 34.05 -14.12 11.06
C ARG A 146 34.43 -12.67 11.30
N TYR A 147 33.86 -12.02 12.32
CA TYR A 147 34.28 -10.68 12.74
C TYR A 147 35.80 -10.64 12.96
N GLU A 148 36.38 -11.73 13.48
CA GLU A 148 37.82 -11.88 13.68
C GLU A 148 38.65 -11.98 12.40
N LYS A 149 38.05 -12.34 11.25
CA LYS A 149 38.75 -12.40 9.95
C LYS A 149 38.68 -11.09 9.17
N LEU A 150 37.93 -10.11 9.66
CA LEU A 150 37.85 -8.77 9.07
C LEU A 150 39.11 -7.98 9.37
N SER A 151 39.55 -7.17 8.41
CA SER A 151 40.62 -6.20 8.65
C SER A 151 40.17 -5.13 9.67
N PRO A 152 41.11 -4.47 10.38
CA PRO A 152 40.76 -3.41 11.32
C PRO A 152 39.90 -2.29 10.70
N GLU A 153 40.18 -1.93 9.44
CA GLU A 153 39.41 -0.94 8.68
C GLU A 153 37.98 -1.40 8.37
N GLN A 154 37.80 -2.67 8.00
CA GLN A 154 36.48 -3.27 7.74
C GLN A 154 35.61 -3.32 9.00
N ARG A 155 36.21 -3.63 10.17
CA ARG A 155 35.50 -3.61 11.46
C ARG A 155 35.06 -2.21 11.86
N LYS A 156 35.91 -1.21 11.62
CA LYS A 156 35.58 0.19 11.88
C LYS A 156 34.35 0.62 11.09
N ILE A 157 34.22 0.20 9.83
CA ILE A 157 33.08 0.53 8.98
C ILE A 157 31.78 -0.15 9.41
N LEU A 158 31.83 -1.39 9.89
CA LEU A 158 30.65 -2.06 10.45
C LEU A 158 30.11 -1.35 11.70
N ARG A 159 31.01 -0.94 12.61
CA ARG A 159 30.64 -0.17 13.82
C ARG A 159 30.05 1.18 13.48
N LEU A 160 30.55 1.77 12.41
CA LEU A 160 30.12 3.06 11.90
C LEU A 160 28.75 2.98 11.19
N GLY A 161 28.42 1.84 10.61
CA GLY A 161 27.11 1.59 9.99
C GLY A 161 26.02 1.12 10.97
N ASP A 162 26.28 1.06 12.28
CA ASP A 162 25.38 0.46 13.28
C ASP A 162 24.91 -0.98 12.92
N VAL A 163 25.76 -1.76 12.22
CA VAL A 163 25.45 -3.12 11.75
C VAL A 163 26.10 -4.20 12.63
N ALA A 164 26.65 -3.87 13.80
CA ALA A 164 27.32 -4.83 14.69
C ALA A 164 27.21 -4.44 16.16
#